data_AF-A0A256WEA0-F1
#
_entry.id   AF-A0A256WEA0-F1
#
_cell.length_a   1.000
_cell.length_b   1.000
_cell.length_c   1.000
_cell.angle_alpha   90.00
_cell.angle_beta   90.00
_cell.angle_gamma   90.00
#
_symmetry.space_group_name_H-M   'P 1'
#
loop_
_entity.id
_entity.type
_entity.pdbx_description
1 polymer ?
#
loop_
_entity_poly.entity_id
_entity_poly.type
_entity_poly.pdbx_seq_one_letter_code
_entity_poly.pdbx_strand_id
1 'polypeptide(L)'
;MNYPKKVTIGDITVRDGFQHEEKFIPTEAKLWLSEQLILAGFKHIEVSNFGNPKGMPQFRDADDLFKKIRGSKKIKHLLNDVSLTAITIRERAIQRAIQAKLDGYGPDRILLMVSTSESHHKTNSGLTLDEYWKMSEEWVKKARDAGIKVNGTVSTIWGCPIEGPTEMSKAIEFTKRWFDIGANDVEHADHDGSASPDRVFEYFSMLLDAVDNPHKQIAHFHTTRGWGLANVLAALQAGMTNFESTMGGLGGQPANFVDGVPVSGTGDYYYKDPSAVGLVSTEDMVVMMDEMGIDTGLDIDKILEIGEMTERIVGRRLRSESIKNGRIPKSLSGRE
;
A
#
# COMPACT_ATOMS: atom_id res chain seq x y z
N MET A 1 26.28 8.52 -0.18
CA MET A 1 24.96 9.00 -0.63
C MET A 1 24.29 9.72 0.53
N ASN A 2 23.53 10.79 0.27
CA ASN A 2 22.74 11.48 1.27
C ASN A 2 21.32 10.92 1.23
N TYR A 3 20.85 10.34 2.34
CA TYR A 3 19.49 9.81 2.51
C TYR A 3 19.18 9.68 4.01
N PRO A 4 17.89 9.60 4.40
CA PRO A 4 17.48 9.40 5.78
C PRO A 4 18.09 8.13 6.40
N LYS A 5 18.42 8.20 7.70
CA LYS A 5 18.98 7.06 8.45
C LYS A 5 17.93 6.18 9.11
N LYS A 6 16.67 6.62 9.11
CA LYS A 6 15.54 5.87 9.62
C LYS A 6 14.34 6.09 8.71
N VAL A 7 13.62 5.02 8.40
CA VAL A 7 12.41 5.05 7.59
C VAL A 7 11.32 4.21 8.22
N THR A 8 10.08 4.49 7.85
CA THR A 8 8.91 3.68 8.20
C THR A 8 8.42 2.95 6.97
N ILE A 9 8.11 1.66 7.11
CA ILE A 9 7.52 0.86 6.04
C ILE A 9 6.12 0.43 6.47
N GLY A 10 5.13 0.68 5.61
CA GLY A 10 3.79 0.11 5.72
C GLY A 10 3.68 -1.16 4.89
N ASP A 11 3.06 -2.21 5.45
CA ASP A 11 2.72 -3.40 4.68
C ASP A 11 1.30 -3.28 4.12
N ILE A 12 1.15 -3.53 2.83
CA ILE A 12 -0.15 -3.53 2.15
C ILE A 12 -0.43 -4.87 1.46
N THR A 13 0.21 -5.95 1.91
CA THR A 13 0.09 -7.28 1.29
C THR A 13 -1.33 -7.82 1.41
N VAL A 14 -1.93 -7.70 2.59
CA VAL A 14 -3.25 -8.30 2.85
C VAL A 14 -4.35 -7.61 2.04
N ARG A 15 -4.17 -6.32 1.70
CA ARG A 15 -5.03 -5.58 0.77
C ARG A 15 -4.48 -5.62 -0.65
N ASP A 16 -3.56 -4.73 -1.01
CA ASP A 16 -3.11 -4.56 -2.41
C ASP A 16 -2.54 -5.87 -2.96
N GLY A 17 -1.71 -6.55 -2.17
CA GLY A 17 -1.16 -7.85 -2.54
C GLY A 17 -2.22 -8.86 -2.97
N PHE A 18 -3.19 -9.13 -2.10
CA PHE A 18 -4.22 -10.13 -2.34
C PHE A 18 -5.35 -9.69 -3.27
N GLN A 19 -5.52 -8.40 -3.57
CA GLN A 19 -6.53 -7.95 -4.55
C GLN A 19 -6.23 -8.46 -5.96
N HIS A 20 -4.95 -8.71 -6.23
CA HIS A 20 -4.47 -9.22 -7.50
C HIS A 20 -4.61 -10.73 -7.63
N GLU A 21 -4.81 -11.44 -6.51
CA GLU A 21 -4.87 -12.90 -6.55
C GLU A 21 -6.20 -13.39 -7.14
N GLU A 22 -6.08 -14.32 -8.09
CA GLU A 22 -7.20 -14.97 -8.77
C GLU A 22 -7.84 -16.09 -7.93
N LYS A 23 -7.32 -16.29 -6.72
CA LYS A 23 -7.88 -17.20 -5.71
C LYS A 23 -8.21 -16.42 -4.45
N PHE A 24 -9.34 -16.75 -3.85
CA PHE A 24 -9.66 -16.20 -2.54
C PHE A 24 -8.68 -16.74 -1.49
N ILE A 25 -7.88 -15.85 -0.91
CA ILE A 25 -7.03 -16.19 0.24
C ILE A 25 -7.91 -16.32 1.49
N PRO A 26 -7.90 -17.48 2.18
CA PRO A 26 -8.74 -17.69 3.37
C PRO A 26 -8.50 -16.64 4.47
N THR A 27 -9.57 -16.29 5.21
CA THR A 27 -9.51 -15.30 6.30
C THR A 27 -8.44 -15.66 7.34
N GLU A 28 -8.26 -16.95 7.63
CA GLU A 28 -7.27 -17.46 8.58
C GLU A 28 -5.84 -17.20 8.10
N ALA A 29 -5.57 -17.28 6.80
CA ALA A 29 -4.26 -16.97 6.23
C ALA A 29 -4.01 -15.45 6.26
N LYS A 30 -5.01 -14.64 5.95
CA LYS A 30 -4.94 -13.16 6.09
C LYS A 30 -4.68 -12.74 7.54
N LEU A 31 -5.36 -13.38 8.50
CA LEU A 31 -5.16 -13.17 9.92
C LEU A 31 -3.73 -13.56 10.32
N TRP A 32 -3.27 -14.75 9.93
CA TRP A 32 -1.92 -15.22 10.22
C TRP A 32 -0.88 -14.21 9.73
N LEU A 33 -1.01 -13.75 8.48
CA LEU A 33 -0.08 -12.80 7.88
C LEU A 33 -0.11 -11.46 8.64
N SER A 34 -1.29 -10.92 8.93
CA SER A 34 -1.45 -9.69 9.71
C SER A 34 -0.81 -9.80 11.10
N GLU A 35 -0.99 -10.93 11.79
CA GLU A 35 -0.35 -11.19 13.09
C GLU A 35 1.17 -11.22 12.97
N GLN A 36 1.71 -11.91 11.97
CA GLN A 36 3.16 -12.03 11.81
C GLN A 36 3.82 -10.70 11.45
N LEU A 37 3.20 -9.91 10.57
CA LEU A 37 3.68 -8.58 10.22
C LEU A 37 3.75 -7.68 11.46
N ILE A 38 2.71 -7.64 12.30
CA ILE A 38 2.73 -6.86 13.55
C ILE A 38 3.85 -7.35 14.48
N LEU A 39 4.02 -8.67 14.60
CA LEU A 39 5.07 -9.25 15.42
C LEU A 39 6.48 -9.11 14.80
N ALA A 40 6.59 -8.70 13.54
CA ALA A 40 7.86 -8.36 12.87
C ALA A 40 8.20 -6.86 12.98
N GLY A 41 7.30 -6.06 13.58
CA GLY A 41 7.54 -4.65 13.87
C GLY A 41 6.71 -3.67 13.05
N PHE A 42 5.90 -4.13 12.09
CA PHE A 42 5.05 -3.24 11.29
C PHE A 42 4.07 -2.46 12.16
N LYS A 43 4.04 -1.13 11.97
CA LYS A 43 3.12 -0.21 12.66
C LYS A 43 1.98 0.28 11.76
N HIS A 44 2.12 0.13 10.46
CA HIS A 44 1.11 0.48 9.48
C HIS A 44 0.84 -0.75 8.63
N ILE A 45 -0.40 -1.24 8.67
CA ILE A 45 -0.81 -2.40 7.87
C ILE A 45 -2.15 -2.09 7.23
N GLU A 46 -2.23 -2.30 5.93
CA GLU A 46 -3.49 -2.22 5.20
C GLU A 46 -4.08 -3.61 5.01
N VAL A 47 -5.23 -3.82 5.63
CA VAL A 47 -5.75 -5.17 5.88
C VAL A 47 -6.95 -5.53 5.02
N SER A 48 -7.65 -4.54 4.43
CA SER A 48 -8.83 -4.84 3.63
C SER A 48 -9.37 -3.67 2.80
N ASN A 49 -10.42 -3.93 2.03
CA ASN A 49 -11.19 -2.96 1.28
C ASN A 49 -12.66 -3.02 1.70
N PHE A 50 -13.24 -1.88 2.05
CA PHE A 50 -14.63 -1.78 2.52
C PHE A 50 -15.63 -1.50 1.38
N GLY A 51 -15.16 -1.47 0.14
CA GLY A 51 -15.95 -1.39 -1.08
C GLY A 51 -16.88 -2.58 -1.28
N ASN A 52 -17.60 -2.58 -2.40
CA ASN A 52 -18.60 -3.58 -2.68
C ASN A 52 -17.95 -4.95 -2.98
N PRO A 53 -18.22 -6.00 -2.18
CA PRO A 53 -17.59 -7.31 -2.36
C PRO A 53 -18.01 -8.01 -3.66
N LYS A 54 -19.07 -7.55 -4.34
CA LYS A 54 -19.38 -8.02 -5.70
C LYS A 54 -18.30 -7.62 -6.71
N GLY A 55 -17.71 -6.44 -6.55
CA GLY A 55 -16.64 -5.95 -7.43
C GLY A 55 -15.25 -6.36 -6.97
N MET A 56 -15.10 -6.70 -5.68
CA MET A 56 -13.83 -7.08 -5.06
C MET A 56 -14.03 -8.26 -4.12
N PRO A 57 -14.33 -9.47 -4.64
CA PRO A 57 -14.65 -10.65 -3.83
C PRO A 57 -13.50 -11.08 -2.91
N GLN A 58 -12.27 -10.69 -3.20
CA GLN A 58 -11.08 -10.93 -2.38
C GLN A 58 -11.26 -10.37 -0.95
N PHE A 59 -12.10 -9.35 -0.75
CA PHE A 59 -12.35 -8.72 0.56
C PHE A 59 -13.77 -8.88 1.08
N ARG A 60 -14.49 -9.92 0.62
CA ARG A 60 -15.82 -10.27 1.15
C ARG A 60 -15.83 -10.55 2.66
N ASP A 61 -14.67 -10.86 3.23
CA ASP A 61 -14.41 -11.19 4.63
C ASP A 61 -13.91 -10.01 5.47
N ALA A 62 -13.94 -8.77 4.95
CA ALA A 62 -13.35 -7.61 5.61
C ALA A 62 -13.76 -7.44 7.09
N ASP A 63 -15.06 -7.51 7.41
CA ASP A 63 -15.54 -7.36 8.79
C ASP A 63 -15.06 -8.49 9.71
N ASP A 64 -15.05 -9.73 9.20
CA ASP A 64 -14.59 -10.90 9.96
C ASP A 64 -13.09 -10.79 10.25
N LEU A 65 -12.28 -10.41 9.24
CA LEU A 65 -10.86 -10.20 9.40
C LEU A 65 -10.54 -9.13 10.44
N PHE A 66 -11.19 -7.96 10.37
CA PHE A 66 -11.00 -6.90 11.37
C PHE A 66 -11.35 -7.36 12.79
N LYS A 67 -12.47 -8.08 12.96
CA LYS A 67 -12.85 -8.66 14.26
C LYS A 67 -11.82 -9.66 14.77
N LYS A 68 -11.30 -10.53 13.90
CA LYS A 68 -10.26 -11.50 14.26
C LYS A 68 -8.95 -10.83 14.65
N ILE A 69 -8.51 -9.79 13.93
CA ILE A 69 -7.29 -9.03 14.26
C ILE A 69 -7.46 -8.35 15.61
N ARG A 70 -8.56 -7.61 15.82
CA ARG A 70 -8.82 -6.91 17.10
C ARG A 70 -9.02 -7.86 18.28
N GLY A 71 -9.54 -9.05 18.03
CA GLY A 71 -9.69 -10.12 19.01
C GLY A 71 -8.45 -10.99 19.22
N SER A 72 -7.37 -10.80 18.45
CA SER A 72 -6.21 -11.69 18.52
C SER A 72 -5.45 -11.52 19.84
N LYS A 73 -5.37 -12.60 20.61
CA LYS A 73 -4.58 -12.66 21.85
C LYS A 73 -3.08 -12.55 21.60
N LYS A 74 -2.60 -12.95 20.41
CA LYS A 74 -1.16 -12.96 20.09
C LYS A 74 -0.58 -11.56 19.99
N ILE A 75 -1.35 -10.63 19.41
CA ILE A 75 -0.91 -9.27 19.10
C ILE A 75 -1.62 -8.19 19.93
N LYS A 76 -2.53 -8.57 20.84
CA LYS A 76 -3.32 -7.63 21.66
C LYS A 76 -2.47 -6.55 22.33
N HIS A 77 -1.29 -6.92 22.81
CA HIS A 77 -0.36 -6.01 23.51
C HIS A 77 0.35 -5.01 22.58
N LEU A 78 0.29 -5.21 21.26
CA LEU A 78 0.90 -4.35 20.24
C LEU A 78 -0.13 -3.50 19.49
N LEU A 79 -1.40 -3.87 19.51
CA LEU A 79 -2.47 -3.25 18.70
C LEU A 79 -2.66 -1.74 18.95
N ASN A 80 -2.27 -1.22 20.12
CA ASN A 80 -2.37 0.21 20.40
C ASN A 80 -1.36 1.05 19.62
N ASP A 81 -0.24 0.43 19.19
CA ASP A 81 0.82 1.09 18.42
C ASP A 81 0.70 0.82 16.92
N VAL A 82 -0.34 0.08 16.49
CA VAL A 82 -0.54 -0.32 15.10
C VAL A 82 -1.75 0.41 14.52
N SER A 83 -1.58 1.00 13.35
CA SER A 83 -2.65 1.59 12.55
C SER A 83 -3.13 0.58 11.50
N LEU A 84 -4.36 0.09 11.66
CA LEU A 84 -5.01 -0.76 10.65
C LEU A 84 -5.74 0.10 9.62
N THR A 85 -5.37 -0.03 8.35
CA THR A 85 -5.94 0.73 7.24
C THR A 85 -6.97 -0.11 6.47
N ALA A 86 -8.06 0.53 6.05
CA ALA A 86 -9.00 -0.02 5.06
C ALA A 86 -9.23 0.95 3.89
N ILE A 87 -9.33 0.43 2.68
CA ILE A 87 -9.68 1.23 1.50
C ILE A 87 -11.16 1.59 1.49
N THR A 88 -11.48 2.86 1.25
CA THR A 88 -12.86 3.39 1.23
C THR A 88 -13.08 4.42 0.12
N ILE A 89 -12.98 4.01 -1.15
CA ILE A 89 -13.02 4.93 -2.30
C ILE A 89 -14.30 5.77 -2.39
N ARG A 90 -15.43 5.25 -1.90
CA ARG A 90 -16.76 5.88 -2.03
C ARG A 90 -17.47 6.01 -0.70
N GLU A 91 -18.44 6.92 -0.65
CA GLU A 91 -19.21 7.31 0.54
C GLU A 91 -19.78 6.12 1.31
N ARG A 92 -20.30 5.09 0.63
CA ARG A 92 -20.84 3.88 1.28
C ARG A 92 -19.77 3.06 2.01
N ALA A 93 -18.56 2.99 1.46
CA ALA A 93 -17.45 2.29 2.10
C ALA A 93 -16.98 3.07 3.34
N ILE A 94 -16.96 4.40 3.26
CA ILE A 94 -16.61 5.28 4.40
C ILE A 94 -17.64 5.14 5.52
N GLN A 95 -18.95 5.15 5.18
CA GLN A 95 -20.04 4.91 6.14
C GLN A 95 -19.86 3.57 6.86
N ARG A 96 -19.54 2.50 6.10
CA ARG A 96 -19.30 1.18 6.67
C ARG A 96 -18.08 1.16 7.60
N ALA A 97 -16.99 1.84 7.23
CA ALA A 97 -15.79 1.95 8.06
C ALA A 97 -16.06 2.70 9.37
N ILE A 98 -16.85 3.79 9.30
CA ILE A 98 -17.31 4.53 10.47
C ILE A 98 -18.14 3.62 11.38
N GLN A 99 -19.13 2.91 10.83
CA GLN A 99 -19.96 2.00 11.62
C GLN A 99 -19.11 0.91 12.30
N ALA A 100 -18.22 0.26 11.56
CA ALA A 100 -17.32 -0.75 12.11
C ALA A 100 -16.43 -0.19 13.23
N LYS A 101 -15.96 1.06 13.10
CA LYS A 101 -15.18 1.74 14.15
C LYS A 101 -16.01 1.97 15.42
N LEU A 102 -17.25 2.43 15.27
CA LEU A 102 -18.19 2.63 16.38
C LEU A 102 -18.55 1.30 17.06
N ASP A 103 -18.64 0.22 16.29
CA ASP A 103 -18.84 -1.14 16.79
C ASP A 103 -17.59 -1.75 17.45
N GLY A 104 -16.46 -1.03 17.45
CA GLY A 104 -15.24 -1.39 18.18
C GLY A 104 -14.27 -2.32 17.45
N TYR A 105 -14.51 -2.65 16.17
CA TYR A 105 -13.61 -3.52 15.40
C TYR A 105 -12.98 -2.87 14.16
N GLY A 106 -13.50 -1.73 13.72
CA GLY A 106 -13.13 -1.09 12.45
C GLY A 106 -11.71 -0.53 12.36
N PRO A 107 -11.38 0.08 11.21
CA PRO A 107 -10.05 0.60 10.93
C PRO A 107 -9.67 1.80 11.80
N ASP A 108 -8.36 2.03 11.94
CA ASP A 108 -7.80 3.26 12.53
C ASP A 108 -7.58 4.36 11.49
N ARG A 109 -7.38 3.95 10.24
CA ARG A 109 -7.13 4.81 9.10
C ARG A 109 -7.92 4.32 7.90
N ILE A 110 -8.45 5.23 7.10
CA ILE A 110 -9.07 4.90 5.82
C ILE A 110 -8.33 5.59 4.69
N LEU A 111 -8.38 5.00 3.50
CA LEU A 111 -7.73 5.53 2.31
C LEU A 111 -8.75 5.89 1.23
N LEU A 112 -8.61 7.11 0.71
CA LEU A 112 -9.32 7.63 -0.45
C LEU A 112 -8.31 7.92 -1.56
N MET A 113 -8.75 7.87 -2.82
CA MET A 113 -7.84 7.95 -3.96
C MET A 113 -8.31 8.97 -4.97
N VAL A 114 -7.37 9.79 -5.43
CA VAL A 114 -7.52 10.67 -6.58
C VAL A 114 -6.51 10.29 -7.67
N SER A 115 -6.88 10.50 -8.92
CA SER A 115 -5.96 10.39 -10.06
C SER A 115 -5.82 11.76 -10.69
N THR A 116 -4.61 12.16 -11.05
CA THR A 116 -4.39 13.45 -11.73
C THR A 116 -5.05 13.51 -13.11
N SER A 117 -5.29 12.35 -13.73
CA SER A 117 -6.06 12.19 -14.96
C SER A 117 -7.56 12.06 -14.69
N GLU A 118 -8.38 12.86 -15.38
CA GLU A 118 -9.83 12.89 -15.23
C GLU A 118 -10.48 11.57 -15.70
N SER A 119 -10.09 11.06 -16.88
CA SER A 119 -10.63 9.80 -17.40
C SER A 119 -10.26 8.60 -16.53
N HIS A 120 -9.02 8.55 -16.04
CA HIS A 120 -8.62 7.49 -15.11
C HIS A 120 -9.38 7.60 -13.80
N HIS A 121 -9.50 8.82 -13.26
CA HIS A 121 -10.23 9.04 -12.02
C HIS A 121 -11.68 8.58 -12.15
N LYS A 122 -12.38 8.98 -13.22
CA LYS A 122 -13.77 8.58 -13.47
C LYS A 122 -13.94 7.09 -13.68
N THR A 123 -13.01 6.44 -14.37
CA THR A 123 -13.05 4.97 -14.57
C THR A 123 -12.92 4.23 -13.26
N ASN A 124 -12.06 4.72 -12.37
CA ASN A 124 -11.67 4.06 -11.13
C ASN A 124 -12.62 4.35 -9.97
N SER A 125 -13.06 5.61 -9.81
CA SER A 125 -13.95 6.04 -8.72
C SER A 125 -15.43 6.06 -9.12
N GLY A 126 -15.73 6.16 -10.41
CA GLY A 126 -17.08 6.39 -10.93
C GLY A 126 -17.58 7.83 -10.76
N LEU A 127 -16.72 8.78 -10.38
CA LEU A 127 -17.02 10.22 -10.25
C LEU A 127 -16.07 11.06 -11.08
N THR A 128 -16.50 12.24 -11.51
CA THR A 128 -15.57 13.28 -11.96
C THR A 128 -14.71 13.78 -10.79
N LEU A 129 -13.57 14.44 -11.07
CA LEU A 129 -12.73 14.99 -10.01
C LEU A 129 -13.49 15.98 -9.13
N ASP A 130 -14.30 16.85 -9.72
CA ASP A 130 -15.10 17.84 -8.98
C ASP A 130 -16.12 17.18 -8.05
N GLU A 131 -16.79 16.12 -8.50
CA GLU A 131 -17.73 15.35 -7.68
C GLU A 131 -17.00 14.60 -6.56
N TYR A 132 -15.85 14.01 -6.86
CA TYR A 132 -15.07 13.25 -5.89
C TYR A 132 -14.53 14.14 -4.79
N TRP A 133 -13.97 15.31 -5.13
CA TRP A 133 -13.48 16.23 -4.11
C TRP A 133 -14.58 16.75 -3.18
N LYS A 134 -15.78 17.06 -3.71
CA LYS A 134 -16.94 17.42 -2.87
C LYS A 134 -17.33 16.30 -1.91
N MET A 135 -17.35 15.05 -2.40
CA MET A 135 -17.58 13.87 -1.56
C MET A 135 -16.47 13.73 -0.51
N SER A 136 -15.20 13.87 -0.88
CA SER A 136 -14.07 13.77 0.03
C SER A 136 -14.13 14.85 1.12
N GLU A 137 -14.40 16.10 0.79
CA GLU A 137 -14.55 17.19 1.76
C GLU A 137 -15.58 16.87 2.86
N GLU A 138 -16.75 16.33 2.48
CA GLU A 138 -17.78 15.93 3.43
C GLU A 138 -17.35 14.71 4.28
N TRP A 139 -16.86 13.67 3.62
CA TRP A 139 -16.66 12.36 4.26
C TRP A 139 -15.34 12.25 5.03
N VAL A 140 -14.31 13.01 4.66
CA VAL A 140 -13.08 13.15 5.46
C VAL A 140 -13.41 13.76 6.81
N LYS A 141 -14.23 14.81 6.85
CA LYS A 141 -14.70 15.40 8.11
C LYS A 141 -15.43 14.36 8.96
N LYS A 142 -16.40 13.63 8.38
CA LYS A 142 -17.18 12.61 9.12
C LYS A 142 -16.32 11.46 9.65
N ALA A 143 -15.34 10.99 8.88
CA ALA A 143 -14.42 9.94 9.32
C ALA A 143 -13.58 10.41 10.51
N ARG A 144 -13.08 11.65 10.46
CA ARG A 144 -12.32 12.26 11.56
C ARG A 144 -13.17 12.48 12.81
N ASP A 145 -14.40 12.94 12.65
CA ASP A 145 -15.36 13.10 13.76
C ASP A 145 -15.64 11.74 14.45
N ALA A 146 -15.51 10.61 13.73
CA ALA A 146 -15.59 9.25 14.26
C ALA A 146 -14.24 8.69 14.79
N GLY A 147 -13.18 9.50 14.83
CA GLY A 147 -11.87 9.10 15.32
C GLY A 147 -11.05 8.24 14.34
N ILE A 148 -11.36 8.30 13.04
CA ILE A 148 -10.62 7.59 11.98
C ILE A 148 -9.69 8.58 11.27
N LYS A 149 -8.42 8.20 11.10
CA LYS A 149 -7.45 8.96 10.30
C LYS A 149 -7.74 8.80 8.81
N VAL A 150 -7.36 9.77 8.00
CA VAL A 150 -7.55 9.71 6.55
C VAL A 150 -6.22 9.77 5.82
N ASN A 151 -6.03 8.85 4.89
CA ASN A 151 -5.02 8.93 3.86
C ASN A 151 -5.65 9.38 2.55
N GLY A 152 -5.06 10.40 1.94
CA GLY A 152 -5.31 10.68 0.54
C GLY A 152 -4.28 9.99 -0.33
N THR A 153 -4.67 9.45 -1.47
CA THR A 153 -3.73 8.91 -2.47
C THR A 153 -3.78 9.78 -3.70
N VAL A 154 -2.61 10.06 -4.28
CA VAL A 154 -2.47 10.67 -5.60
C VAL A 154 -1.84 9.64 -6.54
N SER A 155 -2.58 9.33 -7.61
CA SER A 155 -2.16 8.39 -8.66
C SER A 155 -2.01 9.09 -10.01
N THR A 156 -1.54 8.35 -11.01
CA THR A 156 -1.22 8.86 -12.36
C THR A 156 -0.22 10.02 -12.37
N ILE A 157 0.74 10.06 -11.43
CA ILE A 157 1.72 11.15 -11.28
C ILE A 157 2.69 11.23 -12.47
N TRP A 158 3.17 10.07 -12.95
CA TRP A 158 4.16 9.98 -14.03
C TRP A 158 3.58 9.65 -15.41
N GLY A 159 2.28 9.37 -15.44
CA GLY A 159 1.51 9.08 -16.65
C GLY A 159 0.17 8.44 -16.30
N CYS A 160 -0.71 8.43 -17.29
CA CYS A 160 -2.00 7.77 -17.27
C CYS A 160 -2.06 6.75 -18.42
N PRO A 161 -2.50 5.51 -18.19
CA PRO A 161 -2.63 4.51 -19.24
C PRO A 161 -3.74 4.84 -20.27
N ILE A 162 -4.63 5.78 -19.94
CA ILE A 162 -5.74 6.21 -20.79
C ILE A 162 -5.39 7.51 -21.56
N GLU A 163 -4.92 8.54 -20.85
CA GLU A 163 -4.66 9.88 -21.39
C GLU A 163 -3.19 10.12 -21.80
N GLY A 164 -2.27 9.27 -21.36
CA GLY A 164 -0.83 9.46 -21.60
C GLY A 164 -0.17 10.35 -20.54
N PRO A 165 0.80 11.21 -20.90
CA PRO A 165 1.59 11.98 -19.94
C PRO A 165 0.77 12.88 -19.03
N THR A 166 1.23 13.07 -17.80
CA THR A 166 0.64 13.93 -16.78
C THR A 166 1.68 14.87 -16.17
N GLU A 167 1.21 16.00 -15.63
CA GLU A 167 2.04 17.02 -15.00
C GLU A 167 2.25 16.73 -13.51
N MET A 168 3.51 16.60 -13.08
CA MET A 168 3.87 16.31 -11.68
C MET A 168 3.42 17.42 -10.71
N SER A 169 3.37 18.67 -11.17
CA SER A 169 2.87 19.82 -10.38
C SER A 169 1.40 19.66 -9.95
N LYS A 170 0.58 18.99 -10.77
CA LYS A 170 -0.83 18.69 -10.43
C LYS A 170 -0.94 17.73 -9.25
N ALA A 171 -0.01 16.78 -9.14
CA ALA A 171 0.03 15.88 -8.00
C ALA A 171 0.36 16.62 -6.69
N ILE A 172 1.23 17.64 -6.75
CA ILE A 172 1.54 18.51 -5.62
C ILE A 172 0.31 19.35 -5.22
N GLU A 173 -0.43 19.89 -6.20
CA GLU A 173 -1.70 20.60 -5.95
C GLU A 173 -2.71 19.69 -5.20
N PHE A 174 -2.91 18.47 -5.69
CA PHE A 174 -3.85 17.52 -5.08
C PHE A 174 -3.39 17.08 -3.69
N THR A 175 -2.09 16.98 -3.47
CA THR A 175 -1.51 16.71 -2.15
C THR A 175 -1.84 17.81 -1.16
N LYS A 176 -1.68 19.09 -1.54
CA LYS A 176 -2.07 20.23 -0.71
C LYS A 176 -3.56 20.20 -0.40
N ARG A 177 -4.39 19.93 -1.41
CA ARG A 177 -5.85 19.82 -1.25
C ARG A 177 -6.25 18.72 -0.27
N TRP A 178 -5.60 17.55 -0.29
CA TRP A 178 -5.85 16.50 0.69
C TRP A 178 -5.60 16.99 2.12
N PHE A 179 -4.50 17.72 2.36
CA PHE A 179 -4.23 18.29 3.67
C PHE A 179 -5.23 19.40 4.05
N ASP A 180 -5.63 20.26 3.11
CA ASP A 180 -6.60 21.33 3.35
C ASP A 180 -7.96 20.78 3.83
N ILE A 181 -8.37 19.62 3.33
CA ILE A 181 -9.63 18.97 3.73
C ILE A 181 -9.47 18.04 4.96
N GLY A 182 -8.26 17.94 5.50
CA GLY A 182 -7.98 17.28 6.77
C GLY A 182 -7.39 15.88 6.69
N ALA A 183 -6.86 15.44 5.54
CA ALA A 183 -6.09 14.20 5.48
C ALA A 183 -4.89 14.25 6.44
N ASN A 184 -4.56 13.10 7.04
CA ASN A 184 -3.45 12.94 7.97
C ASN A 184 -2.12 12.77 7.25
N ASP A 185 -2.14 12.06 6.12
CA ASP A 185 -0.99 11.69 5.31
C ASP A 185 -1.44 11.48 3.85
N VAL A 186 -0.49 11.52 2.92
CA VAL A 186 -0.73 11.36 1.49
C VAL A 186 0.20 10.33 0.88
N GLU A 187 -0.37 9.37 0.15
CA GLU A 187 0.34 8.38 -0.66
C GLU A 187 0.54 8.86 -2.09
N HIS A 188 1.72 8.61 -2.64
CA HIS A 188 2.14 8.98 -3.98
C HIS A 188 2.45 7.72 -4.79
N ALA A 189 1.50 7.34 -5.64
CA ALA A 189 1.47 6.01 -6.25
C ALA A 189 1.98 6.01 -7.69
N ASP A 190 3.02 5.23 -7.95
CA ASP A 190 3.38 4.75 -9.29
C ASP A 190 2.53 3.52 -9.64
N HIS A 191 1.24 3.76 -9.88
CA HIS A 191 0.19 2.74 -10.01
C HIS A 191 0.44 1.67 -11.11
N ASP A 192 1.22 1.97 -12.14
CA ASP A 192 1.50 1.04 -13.25
C ASP A 192 2.98 0.70 -13.40
N GLY A 193 3.86 1.24 -12.53
CA GLY A 193 5.29 1.00 -12.57
C GLY A 193 5.97 1.68 -13.77
N SER A 194 5.52 2.89 -14.13
CA SER A 194 6.03 3.64 -15.28
C SER A 194 7.07 4.68 -14.90
N ALA A 195 7.23 5.00 -13.61
CA ALA A 195 8.16 6.02 -13.16
C ALA A 195 9.62 5.54 -13.33
N SER A 196 10.44 6.39 -13.94
CA SER A 196 11.89 6.20 -13.99
C SER A 196 12.56 6.85 -12.77
N PRO A 197 13.71 6.33 -12.29
CA PRO A 197 14.34 6.81 -11.05
C PRO A 197 14.67 8.32 -11.03
N ASP A 198 15.09 8.88 -12.17
CA ASP A 198 15.36 10.31 -12.32
C ASP A 198 14.11 11.16 -12.09
N ARG A 199 12.96 10.75 -12.66
CA ARG A 199 11.67 11.43 -12.48
C ARG A 199 11.09 11.25 -11.08
N VAL A 200 11.39 10.12 -10.43
CA VAL A 200 11.03 9.90 -9.03
C VAL A 200 11.79 10.87 -8.12
N PHE A 201 13.11 11.00 -8.31
CA PHE A 201 13.92 11.95 -7.57
C PHE A 201 13.44 13.39 -7.77
N GLU A 202 13.19 13.79 -9.02
CA GLU A 202 12.65 15.11 -9.38
C GLU A 202 11.32 15.38 -8.66
N TYR A 203 10.37 14.45 -8.77
CA TYR A 203 9.05 14.58 -8.15
C TYR A 203 9.12 14.79 -6.65
N PHE A 204 9.81 13.91 -5.93
CA PHE A 204 9.86 13.97 -4.48
C PHE A 204 10.66 15.17 -3.98
N SER A 205 11.65 15.65 -4.73
CA SER A 205 12.34 16.91 -4.42
C SER A 205 11.37 18.09 -4.51
N MET A 206 10.62 18.20 -5.61
CA MET A 206 9.59 19.24 -5.79
C MET A 206 8.49 19.16 -4.72
N LEU A 207 8.06 17.94 -4.36
CA LEU A 207 7.03 17.71 -3.37
C LEU A 207 7.47 18.21 -1.99
N LEU A 208 8.69 17.86 -1.56
CA LEU A 208 9.20 18.25 -0.25
C LEU A 208 9.54 19.74 -0.17
N ASP A 209 9.96 20.36 -1.28
CA ASP A 209 10.08 21.82 -1.39
C ASP A 209 8.72 22.52 -1.22
N ALA A 210 7.65 21.93 -1.77
CA ALA A 210 6.31 22.52 -1.75
C ALA A 210 5.49 22.18 -0.49
N VAL A 211 5.79 21.05 0.15
CA VAL A 211 5.11 20.49 1.33
C VAL A 211 6.17 19.83 2.22
N ASP A 212 6.85 20.65 3.02
CA ASP A 212 7.94 20.24 3.93
C ASP A 212 7.41 19.44 5.13
N ASN A 213 6.99 18.20 4.85
CA ASN A 213 6.52 17.26 5.85
C ASN A 213 6.71 15.81 5.38
N PRO A 214 7.96 15.33 5.25
CA PRO A 214 8.26 13.99 4.73
C PRO A 214 7.56 12.88 5.52
N HIS A 215 7.31 13.09 6.83
CA HIS A 215 6.61 12.14 7.69
C HIS A 215 5.14 11.92 7.34
N LYS A 216 4.52 12.83 6.57
CA LYS A 216 3.14 12.69 6.08
C LYS A 216 3.06 12.26 4.62
N GLN A 217 4.19 12.09 3.94
CA GLN A 217 4.24 11.65 2.55
C GLN A 217 4.66 10.18 2.50
N ILE A 218 3.99 9.38 1.68
CA ILE A 218 4.24 7.94 1.55
C ILE A 218 4.55 7.63 0.09
N ALA A 219 5.70 6.98 -0.16
CA ALA A 219 6.09 6.55 -1.49
C ALA A 219 5.59 5.12 -1.76
N HIS A 220 4.94 4.93 -2.90
CA HIS A 220 4.34 3.66 -3.31
C HIS A 220 4.75 3.33 -4.74
N PHE A 221 5.51 2.24 -4.93
CA PHE A 221 6.09 1.89 -6.23
C PHE A 221 5.73 0.49 -6.70
N HIS A 222 5.24 0.42 -7.93
CA HIS A 222 5.12 -0.83 -8.67
C HIS A 222 6.43 -1.21 -9.37
N THR A 223 6.64 -2.51 -9.58
CA THR A 223 7.85 -3.08 -10.19
C THR A 223 7.61 -3.65 -11.58
N THR A 224 6.50 -3.28 -12.24
CA THR A 224 6.06 -3.79 -13.55
C THR A 224 7.15 -3.73 -14.62
N ARG A 225 8.01 -2.71 -14.58
CA ARG A 225 9.12 -2.51 -15.53
C ARG A 225 10.51 -2.71 -14.92
N GLY A 226 10.59 -3.27 -13.70
CA GLY A 226 11.84 -3.70 -13.08
C GLY A 226 12.64 -2.65 -12.29
N TRP A 227 12.20 -1.39 -12.23
CA TRP A 227 12.95 -0.32 -11.55
C TRP A 227 12.53 -0.03 -10.10
N GLY A 228 11.65 -0.80 -9.48
CA GLY A 228 11.03 -0.41 -8.20
C GLY A 228 12.03 -0.12 -7.06
N LEU A 229 13.05 -0.95 -6.83
CA LEU A 229 14.08 -0.65 -5.82
C LEU A 229 14.97 0.55 -6.20
N ALA A 230 15.18 0.79 -7.50
CA ALA A 230 15.86 2.00 -7.96
C ALA A 230 15.01 3.26 -7.69
N ASN A 231 13.67 3.16 -7.82
CA ASN A 231 12.74 4.22 -7.45
C ASN A 231 12.71 4.45 -5.93
N VAL A 232 12.78 3.39 -5.12
CA VAL A 232 12.96 3.51 -3.66
C VAL A 232 14.25 4.28 -3.33
N LEU A 233 15.37 3.92 -3.96
CA LEU A 233 16.65 4.62 -3.77
C LEU A 233 16.56 6.11 -4.19
N ALA A 234 15.92 6.41 -5.31
CA ALA A 234 15.72 7.78 -5.77
C ALA A 234 14.87 8.60 -4.78
N ALA A 235 13.78 8.03 -4.27
CA ALA A 235 12.94 8.68 -3.26
C ALA A 235 13.70 8.87 -1.92
N LEU A 236 14.52 7.89 -1.50
CA LEU A 236 15.41 8.04 -0.35
C LEU A 236 16.38 9.21 -0.53
N GLN A 237 16.98 9.35 -1.71
CA GLN A 237 17.89 10.45 -2.04
C GLN A 237 17.18 11.81 -2.05
N ALA A 238 15.90 11.85 -2.44
CA ALA A 238 15.06 13.04 -2.36
C ALA A 238 14.65 13.40 -0.92
N GLY A 239 14.82 12.49 0.05
CA GLY A 239 14.54 12.74 1.48
C GLY A 239 13.28 12.06 2.02
N MET A 240 12.65 11.16 1.26
CA MET A 240 11.46 10.44 1.70
C MET A 240 11.76 9.48 2.85
N THR A 241 10.85 9.43 3.82
CA THR A 241 10.99 8.60 5.04
C THR A 241 9.92 7.53 5.22
N ASN A 242 8.86 7.53 4.41
CA ASN A 242 7.81 6.52 4.50
C ASN A 242 7.59 5.84 3.15
N PHE A 243 7.51 4.51 3.19
CA PHE A 243 7.37 3.66 2.03
C PHE A 243 6.29 2.62 2.26
N GLU A 244 5.69 2.13 1.18
CA GLU A 244 4.83 0.97 1.18
C GLU A 244 5.43 -0.14 0.33
N SER A 245 5.17 -1.38 0.75
CA SER A 245 5.60 -2.58 0.04
C SER A 245 4.67 -3.75 0.32
N THR A 246 4.88 -4.84 -0.42
CA THR A 246 4.17 -6.09 -0.23
C THR A 246 5.15 -7.25 -0.10
N MET A 247 4.80 -8.24 0.72
CA MET A 247 5.50 -9.52 0.78
C MET A 247 5.50 -10.17 -0.61
N GLY A 248 6.67 -10.65 -1.03
CA GLY A 248 6.90 -11.29 -2.32
C GLY A 248 6.69 -10.40 -3.54
N GLY A 249 6.51 -9.08 -3.36
CA GLY A 249 6.22 -8.15 -4.46
C GLY A 249 4.84 -8.36 -5.08
N LEU A 250 3.89 -8.87 -4.29
CA LEU A 250 2.49 -9.04 -4.67
C LEU A 250 1.80 -7.72 -5.02
N GLY A 251 0.62 -7.82 -5.61
CA GLY A 251 -0.29 -6.69 -5.86
C GLY A 251 -0.34 -6.31 -7.32
N GLY A 252 -0.87 -5.12 -7.59
CA GLY A 252 -1.21 -4.72 -8.95
C GLY A 252 -2.72 -4.53 -9.11
N GLN A 253 -3.17 -4.60 -10.37
CA GLN A 253 -4.56 -4.41 -10.70
C GLN A 253 -5.46 -5.46 -10.02
N PRO A 254 -6.62 -5.04 -9.48
CA PRO A 254 -7.68 -5.95 -9.06
C PRO A 254 -7.99 -7.05 -10.07
N ALA A 255 -7.97 -8.31 -9.63
CA ALA A 255 -8.27 -9.44 -10.50
C ALA A 255 -9.68 -9.33 -11.08
N ASN A 256 -9.81 -9.55 -12.40
CA ASN A 256 -11.10 -9.62 -13.10
C ASN A 256 -11.70 -11.04 -13.09
N PHE A 257 -11.07 -11.96 -12.36
CA PHE A 257 -11.51 -13.34 -12.21
C PHE A 257 -11.03 -13.89 -10.87
N VAL A 258 -11.93 -14.55 -10.12
CA VAL A 258 -11.61 -15.14 -8.81
C VAL A 258 -12.31 -16.49 -8.66
N ASP A 259 -11.57 -17.52 -8.24
CA ASP A 259 -12.08 -18.87 -7.95
C ASP A 259 -12.91 -19.50 -9.08
N GLY A 260 -12.55 -19.25 -10.35
CA GLY A 260 -13.35 -19.78 -11.46
C GLY A 260 -14.43 -18.83 -11.98
N VAL A 261 -14.61 -17.65 -11.36
CA VAL A 261 -15.74 -16.76 -11.60
C VAL A 261 -15.27 -15.41 -12.12
N PRO A 262 -15.74 -14.96 -13.30
CA PRO A 262 -15.52 -13.59 -13.77
C PRO A 262 -16.12 -12.56 -12.80
N VAL A 263 -15.36 -11.53 -12.49
CA VAL A 263 -15.78 -10.39 -11.67
C VAL A 263 -15.38 -9.08 -12.35
N SER A 264 -15.85 -7.94 -11.83
CA SER A 264 -15.58 -6.66 -12.50
C SER A 264 -14.07 -6.35 -12.54
N GLY A 265 -13.37 -6.49 -11.39
CA GLY A 265 -11.94 -6.18 -11.28
C GLY A 265 -11.55 -4.89 -12.02
N THR A 266 -10.47 -4.95 -12.80
CA THR A 266 -10.09 -3.91 -13.78
C THR A 266 -10.58 -4.17 -15.21
N GLY A 267 -11.43 -5.19 -15.42
CA GLY A 267 -12.00 -5.52 -16.73
C GLY A 267 -10.96 -5.90 -17.79
N ASP A 268 -11.11 -5.37 -19.00
CA ASP A 268 -10.27 -5.70 -20.16
C ASP A 268 -8.85 -5.12 -20.09
N TYR A 269 -8.60 -4.20 -19.15
CA TYR A 269 -7.28 -3.61 -18.90
C TYR A 269 -6.38 -4.48 -18.01
N TYR A 270 -6.90 -5.63 -17.56
CA TYR A 270 -6.15 -6.60 -16.74
C TYR A 270 -4.88 -7.10 -17.44
N TYR A 271 -3.85 -7.37 -16.63
CA TYR A 271 -2.54 -7.75 -17.15
C TYR A 271 -2.58 -9.08 -17.91
N LYS A 272 -1.72 -9.19 -18.92
CA LYS A 272 -1.54 -10.44 -19.68
C LYS A 272 -0.81 -11.51 -18.87
N ASP A 273 0.13 -11.09 -18.02
CA ASP A 273 0.88 -11.96 -17.14
C ASP A 273 0.80 -11.42 -15.70
N PRO A 274 -0.08 -11.97 -14.85
CA PRO A 274 -0.22 -11.55 -13.46
C PRO A 274 1.02 -11.89 -12.60
N SER A 275 1.95 -12.72 -13.10
CA SER A 275 3.19 -13.03 -12.38
C SER A 275 4.29 -11.98 -12.56
N ALA A 276 4.16 -11.09 -13.56
CA ALA A 276 5.17 -10.09 -13.93
C ALA A 276 4.84 -8.66 -13.44
N VAL A 277 3.91 -8.53 -12.49
CA VAL A 277 3.43 -7.25 -11.96
C VAL A 277 3.56 -7.19 -10.44
N GLY A 278 3.02 -6.14 -9.84
CA GLY A 278 3.00 -5.95 -8.39
C GLY A 278 3.95 -4.88 -7.90
N LEU A 279 4.17 -4.86 -6.59
CA LEU A 279 4.91 -3.82 -5.91
C LEU A 279 6.37 -4.18 -5.68
N VAL A 280 7.11 -3.25 -5.08
CA VAL A 280 8.39 -3.56 -4.46
C VAL A 280 8.18 -4.60 -3.36
N SER A 281 9.00 -5.66 -3.39
CA SER A 281 9.02 -6.69 -2.35
C SER A 281 9.54 -6.09 -1.04
N THR A 282 8.78 -6.29 0.04
CA THR A 282 9.17 -5.93 1.40
C THR A 282 10.53 -6.51 1.74
N GLU A 283 10.74 -7.79 1.46
CA GLU A 283 11.93 -8.55 1.78
C GLU A 283 13.19 -7.95 1.13
N ASP A 284 13.13 -7.67 -0.18
CA ASP A 284 14.26 -7.12 -0.90
C ASP A 284 14.54 -5.67 -0.49
N MET A 285 13.49 -4.90 -0.19
CA MET A 285 13.62 -3.53 0.29
C MET A 285 14.28 -3.46 1.67
N VAL A 286 13.86 -4.29 2.63
CA VAL A 286 14.44 -4.25 3.99
C VAL A 286 15.87 -4.77 4.02
N VAL A 287 16.19 -5.80 3.23
CA VAL A 287 17.58 -6.30 3.10
C VAL A 287 18.46 -5.23 2.48
N MET A 288 18.01 -4.55 1.41
CA MET A 288 18.73 -3.43 0.82
C MET A 288 18.97 -2.30 1.84
N MET A 289 17.92 -1.89 2.57
CA MET A 289 18.01 -0.81 3.56
C MET A 289 18.95 -1.15 4.72
N ASP A 290 18.97 -2.41 5.18
CA ASP A 290 19.90 -2.89 6.20
C ASP A 290 21.36 -2.83 5.73
N GLU A 291 21.66 -3.22 4.49
CA GLU A 291 23.01 -3.06 3.92
C GLU A 291 23.41 -1.60 3.73
N MET A 292 22.44 -0.72 3.51
CA MET A 292 22.65 0.72 3.45
C MET A 292 22.77 1.37 4.85
N GLY A 293 22.58 0.61 5.93
CA GLY A 293 22.61 1.12 7.30
C GLY A 293 21.43 2.04 7.63
N ILE A 294 20.25 1.78 7.07
CA ILE A 294 19.01 2.49 7.32
C ILE A 294 18.17 1.68 8.31
N ASP A 295 17.78 2.29 9.42
CA ASP A 295 16.91 1.70 10.42
C ASP A 295 15.44 1.69 9.96
N THR A 296 14.86 0.50 9.78
CA THR A 296 13.44 0.31 9.48
C THR A 296 12.61 -0.03 10.72
N GLY A 297 13.26 -0.41 11.82
CA GLY A 297 12.60 -0.95 13.02
C GLY A 297 11.98 -2.33 12.84
N LEU A 298 12.27 -3.03 11.74
CA LEU A 298 11.70 -4.34 11.42
C LEU A 298 12.66 -5.50 11.71
N ASP A 299 12.10 -6.64 12.12
CA ASP A 299 12.81 -7.91 12.23
C ASP A 299 12.95 -8.54 10.84
N ILE A 300 14.13 -8.37 10.24
CA ILE A 300 14.41 -8.79 8.86
C ILE A 300 14.38 -10.32 8.73
N ASP A 301 14.91 -11.06 9.69
CA ASP A 301 14.99 -12.52 9.61
C ASP A 301 13.56 -13.10 9.62
N LYS A 302 12.71 -12.54 10.49
CA LYS A 302 11.28 -12.87 10.51
C LYS A 302 10.56 -12.46 9.24
N ILE A 303 10.89 -11.33 8.63
CA ILE A 303 10.32 -10.92 7.33
C ILE A 303 10.62 -11.97 6.25
N LEU A 304 11.83 -12.51 6.20
CA LEU A 304 12.19 -13.56 5.24
C LEU A 304 11.35 -14.83 5.48
N GLU A 305 11.18 -15.25 6.74
CA GLU A 305 10.31 -16.39 7.09
C GLU A 305 8.84 -16.15 6.69
N ILE A 306 8.33 -14.93 6.89
CA ILE A 306 6.97 -14.55 6.47
C ILE A 306 6.85 -14.61 4.94
N GLY A 307 7.87 -14.16 4.21
CA GLY A 307 7.91 -14.21 2.75
C GLY A 307 7.81 -15.64 2.21
N GLU A 308 8.59 -16.57 2.78
CA GLU A 308 8.50 -18.00 2.44
C GLU A 308 7.10 -18.58 2.68
N MET A 309 6.48 -18.25 3.81
CA MET A 309 5.11 -18.70 4.07
C MET A 309 4.09 -18.03 3.14
N THR A 310 4.33 -16.79 2.73
CA THR A 310 3.46 -16.07 1.80
C THR A 310 3.45 -16.74 0.42
N GLU A 311 4.60 -17.21 -0.09
CA GLU A 311 4.65 -18.04 -1.31
C GLU A 311 3.77 -19.28 -1.17
N ARG A 312 3.79 -19.94 0.00
CA ARG A 312 2.97 -21.12 0.28
C ARG A 312 1.48 -20.80 0.38
N ILE A 313 1.12 -19.67 0.99
CA ILE A 313 -0.28 -19.20 1.12
C ILE A 313 -0.87 -18.93 -0.26
N VAL A 314 -0.13 -18.24 -1.12
CA VAL A 314 -0.58 -17.92 -2.48
C VAL A 314 -0.49 -19.16 -3.39
N GLY A 315 0.40 -20.09 -3.09
CA GLY A 315 0.56 -21.34 -3.82
C GLY A 315 1.38 -21.22 -5.10
N ARG A 316 2.24 -20.20 -5.19
CA ARG A 316 3.17 -19.97 -6.31
C ARG A 316 4.44 -19.28 -5.83
N ARG A 317 5.51 -19.40 -6.62
CA ARG A 317 6.73 -18.60 -6.42
C ARG A 317 6.41 -17.11 -6.60
N LEU A 318 6.93 -16.30 -5.70
CA LEU A 318 6.86 -14.84 -5.70
C LEU A 318 8.22 -14.24 -6.07
N ARG A 319 8.29 -12.91 -6.10
CA ARG A 319 9.38 -12.15 -6.74
C ARG A 319 10.50 -11.70 -5.80
N SER A 320 10.44 -12.05 -4.51
CA SER A 320 11.57 -11.76 -3.62
C SER A 320 12.76 -12.63 -3.97
N GLU A 321 13.91 -12.00 -4.18
CA GLU A 321 15.19 -12.69 -4.30
C GLU A 321 15.81 -12.96 -2.92
N SER A 322 15.52 -12.11 -1.94
CA SER A 322 16.06 -12.19 -0.58
C SER A 322 15.55 -13.39 0.20
N ILE A 323 14.31 -13.85 -0.01
CA ILE A 323 13.84 -15.12 0.61
C ILE A 323 14.63 -16.35 0.13
N LYS A 324 15.29 -16.27 -1.03
CA LYS A 324 16.06 -17.40 -1.59
C LYS A 324 17.54 -17.33 -1.22
N ASN A 325 18.06 -16.11 -1.08
CA ASN A 325 19.48 -15.87 -0.88
C ASN A 325 19.83 -15.45 0.55
N GLY A 326 18.82 -15.14 1.37
CA GLY A 326 19.01 -14.58 2.70
C GLY A 326 19.52 -13.15 2.68
N ARG A 327 19.73 -12.60 3.88
CA ARG A 327 20.47 -11.35 4.08
C ARG A 327 21.98 -11.61 4.09
N ILE A 328 22.77 -10.54 3.95
CA ILE A 328 24.22 -10.63 4.01
C ILE A 328 24.63 -10.93 5.48
N PRO A 329 25.49 -11.94 5.74
CA PRO A 329 25.97 -12.23 7.09
C PRO A 329 26.69 -11.02 7.70
N LYS A 330 26.23 -10.55 8.88
CA LYS A 330 26.86 -9.43 9.61
C LYS A 330 28.06 -9.84 10.47
N SER A 331 28.21 -11.15 10.70
CA SER A 331 29.36 -11.75 11.37
C SER A 331 30.06 -12.72 10.43
N LEU A 332 31.38 -12.87 10.58
CA LEU A 332 32.15 -13.88 9.85
C LEU A 332 31.58 -15.28 10.14
N SER A 333 30.88 -15.85 9.18
CA SER A 333 30.49 -17.26 9.21
C SER A 333 31.63 -18.08 8.61
N GLY A 334 32.54 -18.55 9.46
CA GLY A 334 33.50 -19.61 9.11
C GLY A 334 34.84 -19.15 8.53
N ARG A 335 35.82 -18.98 9.43
CA ARG A 335 37.19 -19.53 9.41
C ARG A 335 37.89 -19.04 10.68
N GLU A 336 37.89 -19.87 11.72
CA GLU A 336 38.98 -19.89 12.70
C GLU A 336 40.15 -20.70 12.13
#